data_AF-Q9M1Y0-F1
#
_entry.id   AF-Q9M1Y0-F1
#
_cell.length_a   1.000
_cell.length_b   1.000
_cell.length_c   1.000
_cell.angle_alpha   90.00
_cell.angle_beta   90.00
_cell.angle_gamma   90.00
#
_symmetry.space_group_name_H-M   'P 1'
#
loop_
_entity.id
_entity.type
_entity.pdbx_description
1 polymer ?
#
loop_
_entity_poly.entity_id
_entity_poly.type
_entity_poly.pdbx_seq_one_letter_code
_entity_poly.pdbx_strand_id
1 'polypeptide(L)'
;MKAICDRFVPSKCSSSSTSEKRDISSPTSLVSDSASSDNKSNLTLCSDVVASSSPVSQLCREASTSGHNPVCTTHSSWTVILKTASMASGAIRRFQDRVLGPSRTGISSSTSEIWLLGVCYKISEGESSEEADAGRVLAAFRQDFSSLILMTYRRGFEPIGDTTYTSDVNWGCMLRSGQMLFAQALLFQRLGRSWRKKDSEPADEKYLEILELFGDTEASAFSIHNLILAGESYGLAAGSWVGPYAVCRSWESLARKNKEETDDKHKSFSMAVHIVSGSEDGERGGAPILCIEDVTKTCLEFSEGETEWPPILLLVPLVLGLDRVNPRYIPSLIATFTFPQSLGILGGKPGASTYIVGVQEDKGFYLDPHDVQQVVTVKKENQDVDTSSYHCNTLRYVPLESLDPSLALGFYCQHKDDFDDFCIRATKLAGDSNGAPLFTVTQSHRRNDCGIAETSSSTETSTEISGEEHEDDWQLL
;
A
#
# COMPACT_ATOMS: atom_id res chain seq x y z
N MET A 1 -6.77 21.97 27.27
CA MET A 1 -6.23 21.68 28.62
C MET A 1 -4.70 21.71 28.54
N LYS A 2 -4.05 22.50 29.40
CA LYS A 2 -2.59 22.63 29.52
C LYS A 2 -2.01 21.45 30.30
N ALA A 3 -0.92 20.85 29.84
CA ALA A 3 0.13 20.30 30.71
C ALA A 3 1.44 20.14 29.93
N ILE A 4 2.44 20.89 30.38
CA ILE A 4 3.86 20.84 30.03
C ILE A 4 4.51 19.76 30.91
N CYS A 5 5.44 18.96 30.39
CA CYS A 5 6.49 18.36 31.21
C CYS A 5 7.80 18.18 30.42
N ASP A 6 8.87 18.48 31.14
CA ASP A 6 10.22 18.83 30.70
C ASP A 6 11.18 17.65 30.45
N ARG A 7 12.17 17.93 29.58
CA ARG A 7 13.61 17.55 29.58
C ARG A 7 14.10 16.33 30.36
N PHE A 8 14.89 15.50 29.65
CA PHE A 8 16.06 14.80 30.19
C PHE A 8 17.24 14.81 29.19
N VAL A 9 18.42 15.26 29.63
CA VAL A 9 19.75 15.06 29.00
C VAL A 9 20.77 14.89 30.14
N PRO A 10 21.67 13.90 30.08
CA PRO A 10 23.01 14.02 30.66
C PRO A 10 24.10 13.55 29.67
N SER A 11 25.02 14.43 29.26
CA SER A 11 26.39 14.62 29.77
C SER A 11 27.46 13.67 29.21
N LYS A 12 28.41 14.27 28.48
CA LYS A 12 29.66 13.69 27.97
C LYS A 12 30.63 13.30 29.10
N CYS A 13 31.39 12.23 28.88
CA CYS A 13 32.70 12.01 29.50
C CYS A 13 33.76 11.87 28.40
N SER A 14 34.79 12.70 28.49
CA SER A 14 35.99 12.68 27.64
C SER A 14 37.15 12.16 28.48
N SER A 15 37.93 11.21 27.96
CA SER A 15 39.31 10.99 28.42
C SER A 15 40.18 10.51 27.27
N SER A 16 41.14 11.36 26.93
CA SER A 16 42.25 11.19 26.01
C SER A 16 43.38 10.35 26.61
N SER A 17 44.05 9.52 25.79
CA SER A 17 45.53 9.40 25.79
C SER A 17 46.04 8.47 24.67
N THR A 18 46.66 9.10 23.66
CA THR A 18 47.99 8.80 23.07
C THR A 18 48.42 7.37 22.70
N SER A 19 48.57 7.18 21.37
CA SER A 19 49.76 6.67 20.63
C SER A 19 50.49 5.40 21.08
N GLU A 20 50.62 4.42 20.18
CA GLU A 20 51.87 4.10 19.45
C GLU A 20 51.68 2.99 18.41
N LYS A 21 52.33 3.17 17.26
CA LYS A 21 52.45 2.22 16.15
C LYS A 21 53.48 1.13 16.47
N ARG A 22 53.27 -0.10 15.97
CA ARG A 22 54.32 -0.90 15.30
C ARG A 22 53.73 -2.15 14.60
N ASP A 23 53.97 -2.22 13.30
CA ASP A 23 53.88 -3.40 12.44
C ASP A 23 54.86 -4.49 12.86
N ILE A 24 54.61 -5.76 12.48
CA ILE A 24 55.59 -6.72 11.90
C ILE A 24 54.91 -8.11 11.61
N SER A 25 55.00 -8.50 10.34
CA SER A 25 55.14 -9.85 9.72
C SER A 25 54.07 -10.97 9.84
N SER A 26 53.56 -11.33 8.66
CA SER A 26 53.03 -12.62 8.14
C SER A 26 54.15 -13.68 7.90
N PRO A 27 53.94 -14.87 7.25
CA PRO A 27 52.77 -15.78 7.07
C PRO A 27 53.13 -17.29 7.27
N THR A 28 52.25 -18.18 6.78
CA THR A 28 52.45 -19.57 6.25
C THR A 28 52.30 -20.80 7.17
N SER A 29 51.27 -21.64 6.89
CA SER A 29 51.46 -23.03 6.40
C SER A 29 50.16 -23.66 5.89
N LEU A 30 50.26 -24.26 4.71
CA LEU A 30 49.28 -25.07 3.96
C LEU A 30 48.99 -26.43 4.63
N VAL A 31 47.90 -27.10 4.23
CA VAL A 31 47.91 -28.41 3.52
C VAL A 31 46.45 -28.86 3.26
N SER A 32 46.20 -29.15 1.98
CA SER A 32 45.03 -29.75 1.36
C SER A 32 45.07 -31.28 1.41
N ASP A 33 43.93 -31.97 1.31
CA ASP A 33 43.78 -33.10 0.39
C ASP A 33 42.31 -33.54 0.17
N SER A 34 42.08 -33.88 -1.10
CA SER A 34 40.87 -34.30 -1.81
C SER A 34 40.43 -35.76 -1.54
N ALA A 35 39.15 -36.08 -1.76
CA ALA A 35 38.70 -37.05 -2.79
C ALA A 35 37.20 -37.45 -2.65
N SER A 36 36.59 -37.63 -3.81
CA SER A 36 35.22 -38.01 -4.15
C SER A 36 34.82 -39.46 -3.86
N SER A 37 33.52 -39.73 -3.64
CA SER A 37 32.70 -40.60 -4.53
C SER A 37 31.22 -40.75 -4.09
N ASP A 38 30.33 -40.50 -5.07
CA ASP A 38 29.13 -41.25 -5.48
C ASP A 38 28.04 -41.77 -4.52
N ASN A 39 26.85 -41.19 -4.71
CA ASN A 39 25.58 -41.82 -5.13
C ASN A 39 25.09 -43.13 -4.45
N LYS A 40 23.94 -43.06 -3.75
CA LYS A 40 22.57 -43.38 -4.25
C LYS A 40 21.58 -43.71 -3.11
N SER A 41 20.43 -43.02 -3.18
CA SER A 41 19.05 -43.45 -2.87
C SER A 41 18.76 -44.41 -1.70
N ASN A 42 17.94 -43.94 -0.74
CA ASN A 42 16.58 -44.45 -0.46
C ASN A 42 16.13 -44.01 0.94
N LEU A 43 15.01 -43.28 1.04
CA LEU A 43 14.21 -43.26 2.27
C LEU A 43 12.73 -42.97 1.94
N THR A 44 12.08 -44.09 1.67
CA THR A 44 10.71 -44.52 2.04
C THR A 44 9.76 -43.52 2.69
N LEU A 45 8.60 -43.38 2.01
CA LEU A 45 7.28 -43.03 2.54
C LEU A 45 6.91 -43.85 3.79
N CYS A 46 6.30 -43.20 4.77
CA CYS A 46 5.22 -43.77 5.58
C CYS A 46 4.14 -42.71 5.80
N SER A 47 2.99 -42.97 5.18
CA SER A 47 1.68 -42.42 5.47
C SER A 47 1.16 -43.05 6.75
N ASP A 48 0.59 -42.25 7.66
CA ASP A 48 -0.47 -42.75 8.53
C ASP A 48 -1.53 -41.68 8.76
N VAL A 49 -2.74 -42.21 8.81
CA VAL A 49 -4.04 -41.59 8.60
C VAL A 49 -4.77 -41.49 9.94
N VAL A 50 -5.75 -40.61 9.99
CA VAL A 50 -7.06 -40.73 10.67
C VAL A 50 -7.38 -39.64 11.69
N ALA A 51 -8.54 -39.06 11.39
CA ALA A 51 -9.38 -38.06 12.02
C ALA A 51 -9.64 -38.17 13.53
N SER A 52 -10.00 -37.03 14.12
CA SER A 52 -11.13 -36.94 15.05
C SER A 52 -11.58 -35.48 15.22
N SER A 53 -12.85 -35.25 14.95
CA SER A 53 -13.64 -34.04 15.19
C SER A 53 -14.22 -34.05 16.61
N SER A 54 -14.43 -32.86 17.21
CA SER A 54 -15.66 -32.44 17.93
C SER A 54 -15.42 -31.17 18.77
N PRO A 55 -16.34 -30.18 18.79
CA PRO A 55 -16.28 -29.03 19.68
C PRO A 55 -17.05 -29.32 20.98
N VAL A 56 -16.59 -28.75 22.11
CA VAL A 56 -17.32 -28.78 23.39
C VAL A 56 -17.69 -27.37 23.80
N SER A 57 -18.99 -27.08 23.74
CA SER A 57 -19.65 -26.03 24.50
C SER A 57 -20.09 -26.61 25.85
N GLN A 58 -19.87 -25.87 26.95
CA GLN A 58 -20.55 -26.18 28.22
C GLN A 58 -20.83 -24.92 29.04
N LEU A 59 -22.14 -24.60 29.04
CA LEU A 59 -23.01 -24.05 30.08
C LEU A 59 -22.49 -23.10 31.17
N CYS A 60 -23.20 -21.97 31.23
CA CYS A 60 -23.37 -21.07 32.37
C CYS A 60 -23.93 -21.77 33.61
N ARG A 61 -23.49 -21.30 34.79
CA ARG A 61 -24.22 -21.42 36.06
C ARG A 61 -24.00 -20.14 36.87
N GLU A 62 -25.06 -19.35 37.01
CA GLU A 62 -25.12 -18.21 37.93
C GLU A 62 -25.20 -18.67 39.38
N ALA A 63 -24.46 -17.99 40.26
CA ALA A 63 -24.81 -17.83 41.66
C ALA A 63 -24.33 -16.45 42.14
N SER A 64 -25.29 -15.71 42.65
CA SER A 64 -25.29 -14.32 43.09
C SER A 64 -24.47 -14.07 44.38
N THR A 65 -23.85 -12.88 44.51
CA THR A 65 -24.17 -11.87 45.55
C THR A 65 -23.17 -10.69 45.59
N SER A 66 -23.75 -9.49 45.61
CA SER A 66 -23.27 -8.21 46.18
C SER A 66 -22.03 -7.48 45.63
N GLY A 67 -22.27 -6.26 45.12
CA GLY A 67 -21.60 -5.05 45.64
C GLY A 67 -20.75 -4.22 44.67
N HIS A 68 -21.30 -3.06 44.27
CA HIS A 68 -20.64 -1.84 43.73
C HIS A 68 -20.14 -1.79 42.28
N ASN A 69 -20.85 -1.00 41.46
CA ASN A 69 -20.37 -0.39 40.21
C ASN A 69 -19.28 0.66 40.52
N PRO A 70 -18.27 0.81 39.65
CA PRO A 70 -18.36 1.92 38.70
C PRO A 70 -17.88 1.60 37.27
N VAL A 71 -18.54 2.28 36.33
CA VAL A 71 -18.30 2.49 34.91
C VAL A 71 -16.85 2.23 34.46
N CYS A 72 -16.66 1.30 33.51
CA CYS A 72 -15.43 1.16 32.73
C CYS A 72 -15.76 1.05 31.25
N THR A 73 -15.37 2.06 30.48
CA THR A 73 -15.37 2.08 29.01
C THR A 73 -14.30 1.12 28.50
N THR A 74 -14.71 0.01 27.88
CA THR A 74 -13.79 -0.93 27.23
C THR A 74 -13.72 -0.65 25.74
N HIS A 75 -12.63 -0.03 25.29
CA HIS A 75 -12.23 0.01 23.88
C HIS A 75 -11.43 -1.27 23.59
N SER A 76 -12.00 -2.22 22.85
CA SER A 76 -11.35 -3.49 22.51
C SER A 76 -10.52 -3.34 21.23
N SER A 77 -9.20 -3.19 21.36
CA SER A 77 -8.25 -3.35 20.26
C SER A 77 -7.85 -4.83 20.16
N TRP A 78 -8.13 -5.46 19.00
CA TRP A 78 -7.71 -6.83 18.71
C TRP A 78 -6.31 -6.82 18.09
N THR A 79 -5.29 -7.24 18.85
CA THR A 79 -3.94 -7.47 18.32
C THR A 79 -3.75 -8.97 18.07
N VAL A 80 -3.64 -9.38 16.80
CA VAL A 80 -3.30 -10.77 16.44
C VAL A 80 -1.78 -10.95 16.49
N ILE A 81 -1.29 -11.74 17.44
CA ILE A 81 0.13 -12.10 17.56
C ILE A 81 0.42 -13.32 16.68
N LEU A 82 1.14 -13.13 15.56
CA LEU A 82 1.71 -14.23 14.77
C LEU A 82 3.14 -14.53 15.24
N LYS A 83 3.39 -15.76 15.73
CA LYS A 83 4.74 -16.24 16.04
C LYS A 83 5.50 -16.52 14.73
N THR A 84 6.52 -15.73 14.44
CA THR A 84 7.46 -15.91 13.32
C THR A 84 8.37 -17.12 13.54
N ALA A 85 8.14 -18.21 12.81
CA ALA A 85 9.14 -19.24 12.53
C ALA A 85 9.61 -19.08 11.08
N SER A 86 10.92 -19.08 10.82
CA SER A 86 11.45 -18.94 9.46
C SER A 86 11.11 -20.17 8.62
N MET A 87 10.20 -20.03 7.66
CA MET A 87 9.91 -21.09 6.69
C MET A 87 10.82 -20.94 5.47
N ALA A 88 11.16 -22.05 4.81
CA ALA A 88 11.86 -22.01 3.51
C ALA A 88 11.00 -21.28 2.46
N SER A 89 11.60 -20.55 1.50
CA SER A 89 10.88 -19.75 0.49
C SER A 89 9.78 -20.53 -0.24
N GLY A 90 10.03 -21.81 -0.56
CA GLY A 90 9.02 -22.67 -1.19
C GLY A 90 7.86 -23.04 -0.26
N ALA A 91 8.08 -23.13 1.05
CA ALA A 91 7.02 -23.36 2.03
C ALA A 91 6.17 -22.10 2.26
N ILE A 92 6.80 -20.92 2.21
CA ILE A 92 6.12 -19.62 2.28
C ILE A 92 5.18 -19.46 1.08
N ARG A 93 5.68 -19.72 -0.13
CA ARG A 93 4.87 -19.68 -1.34
C ARG A 93 3.72 -20.69 -1.31
N ARG A 94 3.95 -21.91 -0.82
CA ARG A 94 2.86 -22.90 -0.63
C ARG A 94 1.84 -22.47 0.42
N PHE A 95 2.27 -21.81 1.49
CA PHE A 95 1.37 -21.28 2.51
C PHE A 95 0.54 -20.14 1.93
N GLN A 96 1.16 -19.23 1.19
CA GLN A 96 0.45 -18.16 0.49
C GLN A 96 -0.43 -18.69 -0.62
N ASP A 97 -0.04 -19.68 -1.41
CA ASP A 97 -0.92 -20.32 -2.39
C ASP A 97 -2.13 -20.99 -1.70
N ARG A 98 -2.02 -21.37 -0.42
CA ARG A 98 -3.18 -21.82 0.38
C ARG A 98 -4.05 -20.65 0.85
N VAL A 99 -3.47 -19.50 1.19
CA VAL A 99 -4.19 -18.28 1.63
C VAL A 99 -4.80 -17.55 0.42
N LEU A 100 -3.97 -17.19 -0.56
CA LEU A 100 -4.29 -16.58 -1.85
C LEU A 100 -5.09 -17.52 -2.79
N GLY A 101 -5.16 -18.81 -2.51
CA GLY A 101 -5.67 -19.80 -3.46
C GLY A 101 -4.67 -20.00 -4.61
N PRO A 102 -4.89 -20.98 -5.51
CA PRO A 102 -4.01 -21.16 -6.66
C PRO A 102 -3.97 -19.86 -7.46
N SER A 103 -2.81 -19.21 -7.50
CA SER A 103 -2.65 -17.95 -8.21
C SER A 103 -3.04 -18.20 -9.66
N ARG A 104 -4.17 -17.61 -10.09
CA ARG A 104 -4.60 -17.76 -11.47
C ARG A 104 -3.68 -16.88 -12.31
N THR A 105 -3.05 -17.49 -13.29
CA THR A 105 -2.12 -16.80 -14.20
C THR A 105 -2.76 -16.59 -15.55
N GLY A 106 -2.30 -15.57 -16.26
CA GLY A 106 -2.76 -15.27 -17.61
C GLY A 106 -3.90 -14.25 -17.67
N ILE A 107 -4.37 -14.02 -18.89
CA ILE A 107 -5.37 -13.01 -19.27
C ILE A 107 -6.66 -13.77 -19.59
N SER A 108 -7.81 -13.20 -19.24
CA SER A 108 -9.11 -13.77 -19.64
C SER A 108 -9.17 -13.80 -21.17
N SER A 109 -9.64 -14.89 -21.78
CA SER A 109 -9.88 -14.98 -23.24
C SER A 109 -11.08 -14.14 -23.69
N SER A 110 -11.50 -13.16 -22.89
CA SER A 110 -12.64 -12.29 -23.12
C SER A 110 -12.20 -11.08 -23.94
N THR A 111 -13.09 -10.57 -24.79
CA THR A 111 -12.94 -9.34 -25.59
C THR A 111 -12.98 -8.06 -24.74
N SER A 112 -12.86 -8.18 -23.43
CA SER A 112 -12.95 -7.07 -22.48
C SER A 112 -11.69 -6.22 -22.45
N GLU A 113 -11.90 -4.94 -22.16
CA GLU A 113 -10.83 -3.98 -21.94
C GLU A 113 -10.00 -4.36 -20.71
N ILE A 114 -8.68 -4.22 -20.81
CA ILE A 114 -7.76 -4.34 -19.70
C ILE A 114 -7.32 -2.94 -19.29
N TRP A 115 -7.53 -2.58 -18.03
CA TRP A 115 -7.05 -1.32 -17.46
C TRP A 115 -5.84 -1.57 -16.57
N LEU A 116 -4.77 -0.81 -16.77
CA LEU A 116 -3.55 -0.88 -15.97
C LEU A 116 -3.14 0.54 -15.60
N LEU A 117 -3.30 0.93 -14.33
CA LEU A 117 -2.93 2.25 -13.81
C LEU A 117 -3.28 3.41 -14.76
N GLY A 118 -4.56 3.55 -15.13
CA GLY A 118 -5.07 4.61 -16.00
C GLY A 118 -4.94 4.38 -17.51
N VAL A 119 -4.29 3.30 -17.95
CA VAL A 119 -4.12 2.97 -19.38
C VAL A 119 -5.05 1.84 -19.79
N CYS A 120 -5.79 2.05 -20.88
CA CYS A 120 -6.71 1.06 -21.45
C CYS A 120 -6.05 0.28 -22.60
N TYR A 121 -6.14 -1.04 -22.55
CA TYR A 121 -5.74 -1.98 -23.59
C TYR A 121 -6.99 -2.70 -24.10
N LYS A 122 -7.44 -2.36 -25.30
CA LYS A 122 -8.67 -2.92 -25.89
C LYS A 122 -8.35 -4.09 -26.81
N ILE A 123 -8.96 -5.25 -26.56
CA ILE A 123 -8.81 -6.45 -27.37
C ILE A 123 -10.05 -6.54 -28.27
N SER A 124 -9.95 -6.17 -29.55
CA SER A 124 -11.05 -6.33 -30.52
C SER A 124 -10.96 -7.69 -31.23
N GLU A 125 -12.11 -8.31 -31.48
CA GLU A 125 -12.26 -9.47 -32.36
C GLU A 125 -12.94 -9.02 -33.66
N GLY A 126 -12.18 -8.44 -34.59
CA GLY A 126 -12.62 -8.15 -35.96
C GLY A 126 -12.02 -9.14 -36.99
N GLU A 127 -12.83 -9.53 -37.97
CA GLU A 127 -12.55 -10.64 -38.89
C GLU A 127 -11.29 -10.45 -39.77
N SER A 128 -10.40 -11.45 -39.74
CA SER A 128 -9.36 -11.81 -40.73
C SER A 128 -8.02 -11.05 -40.80
N SER A 129 -7.84 -9.89 -40.16
CA SER A 129 -6.51 -9.23 -40.06
C SER A 129 -6.05 -8.92 -38.63
N GLU A 130 -6.91 -9.15 -37.63
CA GLU A 130 -6.73 -8.63 -36.26
C GLU A 130 -6.01 -9.56 -35.30
N GLU A 131 -5.73 -10.83 -35.64
CA GLU A 131 -4.91 -11.70 -34.76
C GLU A 131 -3.53 -11.07 -34.49
N ALA A 132 -2.95 -10.41 -35.49
CA ALA A 132 -1.72 -9.65 -35.34
C ALA A 132 -1.88 -8.42 -34.43
N ASP A 133 -3.06 -7.81 -34.41
CA ASP A 133 -3.35 -6.61 -33.61
C ASP A 133 -3.62 -6.96 -32.15
N ALA A 134 -4.47 -7.95 -31.88
CA ALA A 134 -4.68 -8.50 -30.53
C ALA A 134 -3.35 -8.97 -29.92
N GLY A 135 -2.49 -9.63 -30.70
CA GLY A 135 -1.15 -10.00 -30.29
C GLY A 135 -0.27 -8.79 -29.89
N ARG A 136 -0.34 -7.67 -30.64
CA ARG A 136 0.38 -6.43 -30.33
C ARG A 136 -0.14 -5.75 -29.09
N VAL A 137 -1.46 -5.64 -28.92
CA VAL A 137 -2.08 -5.05 -27.72
C VAL A 137 -1.70 -5.84 -26.47
N LEU A 138 -1.80 -7.17 -26.53
CA LEU A 138 -1.40 -8.05 -25.43
C LEU A 138 0.11 -7.97 -25.14
N ALA A 139 0.95 -7.83 -26.16
CA ALA A 139 2.38 -7.62 -25.97
C ALA A 139 2.67 -6.27 -25.29
N ALA A 140 1.99 -5.19 -25.72
CA ALA A 140 2.12 -3.87 -25.12
C ALA A 140 1.65 -3.83 -23.65
N PHE A 141 0.55 -4.52 -23.35
CA PHE A 141 0.07 -4.70 -21.97
C PHE A 141 1.08 -5.47 -21.11
N ARG A 142 1.60 -6.60 -21.61
CA ARG A 142 2.62 -7.39 -20.89
C ARG A 142 3.90 -6.60 -20.64
N GLN A 143 4.33 -5.80 -21.61
CA GLN A 143 5.50 -4.93 -21.46
C GLN A 143 5.25 -3.84 -20.42
N ASP A 144 4.05 -3.28 -20.36
CA ASP A 144 3.68 -2.32 -19.31
C ASP A 144 3.70 -2.96 -17.93
N PHE A 145 3.01 -4.09 -17.78
CA PHE A 145 2.98 -4.84 -16.53
C PHE A 145 4.39 -5.23 -16.06
N SER A 146 5.25 -5.72 -16.97
CA SER A 146 6.63 -6.09 -16.62
C SER A 146 7.54 -4.91 -16.31
N SER A 147 7.18 -3.70 -16.75
CA SER A 147 7.91 -2.47 -16.44
C SER A 147 7.60 -1.92 -15.05
N LEU A 148 6.55 -2.39 -14.39
CA LEU A 148 6.22 -1.95 -13.03
C LEU A 148 7.28 -2.42 -12.02
N ILE A 149 7.58 -1.57 -11.03
CA ILE A 149 8.54 -1.91 -9.98
C ILE A 149 7.88 -2.89 -9.01
N LEU A 150 8.48 -4.07 -8.89
CA LEU A 150 8.19 -5.10 -7.90
C LEU A 150 9.14 -4.94 -6.72
N MET A 151 8.60 -4.99 -5.50
CA MET A 151 9.38 -5.14 -4.28
C MET A 151 8.84 -6.32 -3.50
N THR A 152 9.72 -7.25 -3.18
CA THR A 152 9.35 -8.48 -2.48
C THR A 152 10.07 -8.57 -1.14
N TYR A 153 9.80 -9.62 -0.38
CA TYR A 153 10.59 -9.96 0.79
C TYR A 153 12.07 -10.04 0.46
N ARG A 154 12.88 -9.43 1.33
CA ARG A 154 14.33 -9.44 1.25
C ARG A 154 14.92 -10.10 2.50
N ARG A 155 16.13 -10.63 2.33
CA ARG A 155 16.94 -11.17 3.43
C ARG A 155 18.38 -10.73 3.30
N GLY A 156 19.06 -10.65 4.43
CA GLY A 156 20.47 -10.28 4.54
C GLY A 156 20.72 -8.78 4.45
N PHE A 157 19.71 -7.95 4.72
CA PHE A 157 19.91 -6.53 4.99
C PHE A 157 20.40 -6.31 6.44
N GLU A 158 20.96 -5.14 6.72
CA GLU A 158 21.41 -4.77 8.07
C GLU A 158 20.26 -4.78 9.09
N PRO A 159 20.50 -5.13 10.36
CA PRO A 159 19.46 -5.16 11.38
C PRO A 159 18.64 -3.86 11.43
N ILE A 160 17.32 -3.97 11.58
CA ILE A 160 16.43 -2.81 11.64
C ILE A 160 16.50 -2.19 13.04
N GLY A 161 17.07 -0.99 13.17
CA GLY A 161 17.24 -0.29 14.45
C GLY A 161 17.93 -1.17 15.49
N ASP A 162 17.37 -1.21 16.71
CA ASP A 162 17.89 -2.04 17.81
C ASP A 162 17.42 -3.51 17.77
N THR A 163 16.74 -3.93 16.70
CA THR A 163 16.21 -5.31 16.57
C THR A 163 17.23 -6.28 15.97
N THR A 164 16.90 -7.58 15.96
CA THR A 164 17.70 -8.61 15.29
C THR A 164 17.17 -8.98 13.90
N TYR A 165 16.16 -8.26 13.38
CA TYR A 165 15.53 -8.58 12.09
C TYR A 165 16.43 -8.15 10.93
N THR A 166 16.96 -9.12 10.20
CA THR A 166 17.73 -8.96 8.94
C THR A 166 16.96 -9.46 7.72
N SER A 167 15.65 -9.69 7.90
CA SER A 167 14.73 -10.10 6.85
C SER A 167 13.30 -9.71 7.21
N ASP A 168 12.52 -9.32 6.21
CA ASP A 168 11.12 -8.94 6.36
C ASP A 168 10.12 -10.05 5.99
N VAL A 169 10.65 -11.26 5.80
CA VAL A 169 9.88 -12.45 5.45
C VAL A 169 8.78 -12.73 6.47
N ASN A 170 7.56 -12.93 5.96
CA ASN A 170 6.31 -13.23 6.69
C ASN A 170 5.67 -12.08 7.46
N TRP A 171 6.22 -10.87 7.43
CA TRP A 171 5.63 -9.73 8.14
C TRP A 171 5.66 -8.43 7.32
N GLY A 172 6.60 -8.26 6.38
CA GLY A 172 6.77 -7.05 5.60
C GLY A 172 5.84 -6.87 4.38
N CYS A 173 4.89 -7.76 4.09
CA CYS A 173 4.18 -7.76 2.78
C CYS A 173 3.41 -6.47 2.50
N MET A 174 2.77 -5.88 3.52
CA MET A 174 2.07 -4.59 3.38
C MET A 174 3.06 -3.44 3.17
N LEU A 175 4.22 -3.48 3.84
CA LEU A 175 5.29 -2.49 3.65
C LEU A 175 5.82 -2.55 2.21
N ARG A 176 6.12 -3.75 1.71
CA ARG A 176 6.52 -3.96 0.31
C ARG A 176 5.47 -3.53 -0.69
N SER A 177 4.20 -3.81 -0.42
CA SER A 177 3.09 -3.33 -1.26
C SER A 177 3.05 -1.81 -1.31
N GLY A 178 3.18 -1.16 -0.14
CA GLY A 178 3.28 0.30 -0.04
C GLY A 178 4.49 0.88 -0.77
N GLN A 179 5.67 0.24 -0.65
CA GLN A 179 6.87 0.67 -1.37
C GLN A 179 6.69 0.57 -2.89
N MET A 180 6.05 -0.49 -3.40
CA MET A 180 5.73 -0.58 -4.82
C MET A 180 4.84 0.58 -5.27
N LEU A 181 3.76 0.90 -4.55
CA LEU A 181 2.88 2.01 -4.90
C LEU A 181 3.62 3.35 -4.91
N PHE A 182 4.41 3.62 -3.87
CA PHE A 182 5.20 4.86 -3.77
C PHE A 182 6.28 4.94 -4.86
N ALA A 183 6.94 3.81 -5.17
CA ALA A 183 7.92 3.73 -6.25
C ALA A 183 7.29 4.00 -7.62
N GLN A 184 6.07 3.52 -7.86
CA GLN A 184 5.34 3.83 -9.09
C GLN A 184 4.99 5.31 -9.21
N ALA A 185 4.64 5.98 -8.10
CA ALA A 185 4.46 7.44 -8.10
C ALA A 185 5.74 8.18 -8.52
N LEU A 186 6.89 7.81 -7.94
CA LEU A 186 8.19 8.40 -8.29
C LEU A 186 8.61 8.08 -9.73
N LEU A 187 8.31 6.87 -10.21
CA LEU A 187 8.52 6.48 -11.60
C LEU A 187 7.71 7.37 -12.54
N PHE A 188 6.42 7.59 -12.25
CA PHE A 188 5.57 8.47 -13.06
C PHE A 188 6.04 9.92 -12.99
N GLN A 189 6.48 10.40 -11.83
CA GLN A 189 7.04 11.74 -11.65
C GLN A 189 8.29 11.98 -12.50
N ARG A 190 9.20 11.00 -12.56
CA ARG A 190 10.55 11.19 -13.14
C ARG A 190 10.68 10.76 -14.59
N LEU A 191 9.92 9.72 -14.98
CA LEU A 191 10.02 9.06 -16.27
C LEU A 191 8.70 9.09 -17.06
N GLY A 192 7.59 9.41 -16.41
CA GLY A 192 6.25 9.45 -17.01
C GLY A 192 5.57 8.09 -17.07
N ARG A 193 4.23 8.08 -17.10
CA ARG A 193 3.40 6.85 -17.17
C ARG A 193 3.68 5.99 -18.41
N SER A 194 4.14 6.60 -19.50
CA SER A 194 4.45 5.92 -20.77
C SER A 194 5.82 5.24 -20.80
N TRP A 195 6.66 5.44 -19.77
CA TRP A 195 7.96 4.77 -19.68
C TRP A 195 7.80 3.25 -19.61
N ARG A 196 8.70 2.53 -20.28
CA ARG A 196 8.78 1.07 -20.24
C ARG A 196 10.23 0.65 -20.05
N LYS A 197 10.44 -0.38 -19.24
CA LYS A 197 11.77 -0.98 -19.06
C LYS A 197 12.23 -1.58 -20.39
N LYS A 198 13.51 -1.36 -20.70
CA LYS A 198 14.20 -2.00 -21.82
C LYS A 198 15.01 -3.19 -21.28
N ASP A 199 14.96 -4.32 -21.98
CA ASP A 199 15.69 -5.53 -21.54
C ASP A 199 17.11 -5.61 -22.09
N SER A 200 17.38 -4.94 -23.21
CA SER A 200 18.65 -5.06 -23.96
C SER A 200 19.54 -3.82 -23.90
N GLU A 201 19.15 -2.80 -23.13
CA GLU A 201 19.91 -1.56 -22.97
C GLU A 201 20.34 -1.40 -21.50
N PRO A 202 21.45 -0.68 -21.24
CA PRO A 202 21.82 -0.28 -19.88
C PRO A 202 20.63 0.40 -19.19
N ALA A 203 20.51 0.18 -17.89
CA ALA A 203 19.42 0.75 -17.12
C ALA A 203 19.50 2.29 -17.14
N ASP A 204 18.35 2.96 -17.34
CA ASP A 204 18.24 4.41 -17.30
C ASP A 204 18.70 4.93 -15.92
N GLU A 205 19.62 5.89 -15.90
CA GLU A 205 20.18 6.46 -14.67
C GLU A 205 19.09 6.99 -13.73
N LYS A 206 18.03 7.61 -14.27
CA LYS A 206 16.90 8.11 -13.48
C LYS A 206 16.10 6.98 -12.86
N TYR A 207 15.99 5.85 -13.57
CA TYR A 207 15.33 4.64 -13.04
C TYR A 207 16.16 4.02 -11.91
N LEU A 208 17.49 3.95 -12.06
CA LEU A 208 18.37 3.48 -10.99
C LEU A 208 18.35 4.41 -9.77
N GLU A 209 18.27 5.72 -9.99
CA GLU A 209 18.12 6.71 -8.93
C GLU A 209 16.82 6.50 -8.14
N ILE A 210 15.72 6.10 -8.79
CA ILE A 210 14.48 5.71 -8.10
C ILE A 210 14.73 4.47 -7.23
N LEU A 211 15.29 3.40 -7.80
CA LEU A 211 15.49 2.15 -7.07
C LEU A 211 16.44 2.29 -5.87
N GLU A 212 17.47 3.11 -6.00
CA GLU A 212 18.44 3.41 -4.93
C GLU A 212 17.74 3.97 -3.68
N LEU A 213 16.66 4.75 -3.84
CA LEU A 213 15.88 5.28 -2.72
C LEU A 213 15.16 4.19 -1.92
N PHE A 214 14.93 3.01 -2.49
CA PHE A 214 14.23 1.89 -1.82
C PHE A 214 15.15 0.74 -1.42
N GLY A 215 16.47 0.92 -1.49
CA GLY A 215 17.43 -0.05 -0.98
C GLY A 215 17.12 -0.44 0.48
N ASP A 216 17.35 -1.70 0.85
CA ASP A 216 17.10 -2.20 2.22
C ASP A 216 18.20 -1.77 3.20
N THR A 217 18.41 -0.46 3.34
CA THR A 217 19.40 0.15 4.22
C THR A 217 18.89 1.48 4.76
N GLU A 218 19.33 1.87 5.96
CA GLU A 218 19.00 3.17 6.55
C GLU A 218 19.45 4.37 5.69
N ALA A 219 20.45 4.17 4.83
CA ALA A 219 20.91 5.21 3.90
C ALA A 219 19.90 5.51 2.77
N SER A 220 18.99 4.59 2.47
CA SER A 220 17.99 4.73 1.41
C SER A 220 16.72 5.36 1.95
N ALA A 221 16.33 6.53 1.43
CA ALA A 221 15.29 7.39 1.99
C ALA A 221 13.91 6.71 2.18
N PHE A 222 13.56 5.77 1.30
CA PHE A 222 12.29 5.03 1.29
C PHE A 222 12.48 3.54 1.59
N SER A 223 13.57 3.19 2.28
CA SER A 223 13.85 1.83 2.74
C SER A 223 12.80 1.32 3.73
N ILE A 224 12.76 -0.01 3.88
CA ILE A 224 11.91 -0.64 4.90
C ILE A 224 12.31 -0.18 6.32
N HIS A 225 13.59 0.08 6.57
CA HIS A 225 14.11 0.61 7.82
C HIS A 225 13.50 1.97 8.15
N ASN A 226 13.60 2.91 7.19
CA ASN A 226 13.12 4.28 7.38
C ASN A 226 11.58 4.34 7.42
N LEU A 227 10.90 3.46 6.68
CA LEU A 227 9.44 3.36 6.74
C LEU A 227 8.94 2.87 8.10
N ILE A 228 9.59 1.86 8.69
CA ILE A 228 9.25 1.38 10.03
C ILE A 228 9.48 2.49 11.06
N LEU A 229 10.63 3.16 11.00
CA LEU A 229 10.96 4.25 11.91
C LEU A 229 9.96 5.41 11.81
N ALA A 230 9.60 5.85 10.60
CA ALA A 230 8.63 6.92 10.39
C ALA A 230 7.20 6.55 10.82
N GLY A 231 6.88 5.26 10.82
CA GLY A 231 5.58 4.71 11.17
C GLY A 231 5.43 4.22 12.60
N GLU A 232 6.43 4.38 13.47
CA GLU A 232 6.40 3.85 14.84
C GLU A 232 5.17 4.32 15.63
N SER A 233 4.80 5.61 15.47
CA SER A 233 3.60 6.20 16.07
C SER A 233 2.27 5.59 15.59
N TYR A 234 2.27 4.88 14.46
CA TYR A 234 1.14 4.16 13.89
C TYR A 234 1.24 2.64 14.11
N GLY A 235 2.15 2.19 14.96
CA GLY A 235 2.32 0.78 15.33
C GLY A 235 3.18 -0.03 14.37
N LEU A 236 3.91 0.60 13.44
CA LEU A 236 4.89 -0.13 12.64
C LEU A 236 6.05 -0.55 13.54
N ALA A 237 6.35 -1.84 13.50
CA ALA A 237 7.49 -2.44 14.18
C ALA A 237 7.99 -3.63 13.37
N ALA A 238 9.30 -3.88 13.39
CA ALA A 238 9.86 -5.07 12.75
C ALA A 238 9.23 -6.34 13.33
N GLY A 239 8.83 -7.27 12.47
CA GLY A 239 8.14 -8.50 12.85
C GLY A 239 6.62 -8.38 13.03
N SER A 240 6.05 -7.17 12.97
CA SER A 240 4.61 -6.94 13.13
C SER A 240 3.95 -6.64 11.79
N TRP A 241 2.74 -7.18 11.60
CA TRP A 241 1.91 -6.85 10.44
C TRP A 241 1.04 -5.63 10.76
N VAL A 242 0.87 -4.75 9.78
CA VAL A 242 0.02 -3.56 9.87
C VAL A 242 -0.90 -3.45 8.66
N GLY A 243 -2.06 -2.84 8.86
CA GLY A 243 -3.04 -2.61 7.79
C GLY A 243 -2.72 -1.41 6.90
N PRO A 244 -3.47 -1.23 5.80
CA PRO A 244 -3.25 -0.16 4.82
C PRO A 244 -3.26 1.24 5.42
N TYR A 245 -4.17 1.54 6.36
CA TYR A 245 -4.24 2.86 7.02
C TYR A 245 -2.91 3.26 7.66
N ALA A 246 -2.32 2.38 8.48
CA ALA A 246 -1.06 2.65 9.17
C ALA A 246 0.09 2.87 8.18
N VAL A 247 0.15 2.07 7.11
CA VAL A 247 1.16 2.26 6.05
C VAL A 247 0.97 3.57 5.31
N CYS A 248 -0.27 3.97 5.00
CA CYS A 248 -0.55 5.26 4.38
C CYS A 248 -0.07 6.44 5.24
N ARG A 249 -0.39 6.44 6.54
CA ARG A 249 0.09 7.46 7.49
C ARG A 249 1.62 7.44 7.65
N SER A 250 2.24 6.27 7.56
CA SER A 250 3.70 6.13 7.61
C SER A 250 4.39 6.75 6.38
N TRP A 251 3.79 6.64 5.19
CA TRP A 251 4.28 7.31 3.99
C TRP A 251 4.18 8.83 4.08
N GLU A 252 3.09 9.36 4.64
CA GLU A 252 2.95 10.80 4.90
C GLU A 252 4.04 11.30 5.86
N SER A 253 4.27 10.58 6.97
CA SER A 253 5.33 10.87 7.93
C SER A 253 6.72 10.85 7.28
N LEU A 254 7.01 9.80 6.50
CA LEU A 254 8.31 9.60 5.86
C LEU A 254 8.58 10.64 4.77
N ALA A 255 7.60 10.95 3.92
CA ALA A 255 7.75 11.94 2.86
C ALA A 255 8.06 13.33 3.43
N ARG A 256 7.37 13.72 4.51
CA ARG A 256 7.62 14.98 5.23
C ARG A 256 9.00 15.01 5.88
N LYS A 257 9.38 13.94 6.60
CA LYS A 257 10.73 13.83 7.19
C LYS A 257 11.83 13.96 6.14
N ASN A 258 11.72 13.22 5.04
CA ASN A 258 12.72 13.25 3.97
C ASN A 258 12.78 14.63 3.32
N LYS A 259 11.66 15.34 3.17
CA LYS A 259 11.64 16.73 2.67
C LYS A 259 12.39 17.69 3.60
N GLU A 260 12.27 17.53 4.91
CA GLU A 260 12.98 18.35 5.91
C GLU A 260 14.50 18.07 5.95
N GLU A 261 14.92 16.84 5.67
CA GLU A 261 16.34 16.42 5.70
C GLU A 261 17.06 16.61 4.36
N THR A 262 16.32 16.83 3.28
CA THR A 262 16.88 16.86 1.92
C THR A 262 17.54 18.20 1.58
N ASP A 263 18.85 18.17 1.32
CA ASP A 263 19.54 19.21 0.53
C ASP A 263 19.00 19.23 -0.90
N ASP A 264 19.04 20.40 -1.58
CA ASP A 264 18.49 20.69 -2.93
C ASP A 264 18.59 19.55 -3.98
N LYS A 265 19.61 18.68 -3.88
CA LYS A 265 19.86 17.55 -4.78
C LYS A 265 18.74 16.52 -4.88
N HIS A 266 17.97 16.24 -3.80
CA HIS A 266 16.83 15.29 -3.87
C HIS A 266 15.46 15.99 -3.96
N LYS A 267 15.44 17.31 -4.18
CA LYS A 267 14.19 18.06 -4.39
C LYS A 267 13.35 17.48 -5.53
N SER A 268 13.98 16.79 -6.49
CA SER A 268 13.27 16.16 -7.60
C SER A 268 12.46 14.90 -7.26
N PHE A 269 12.66 14.31 -6.08
CA PHE A 269 11.89 13.16 -5.57
C PHE A 269 10.91 13.56 -4.46
N SER A 270 10.83 14.86 -4.17
CA SER A 270 9.89 15.40 -3.21
C SER A 270 8.49 15.39 -3.84
N MET A 271 7.53 14.79 -3.13
CA MET A 271 6.11 14.90 -3.42
C MET A 271 5.34 15.01 -2.11
N ALA A 272 4.28 15.81 -2.11
CA ALA A 272 3.34 15.86 -1.01
C ALA A 272 2.59 14.53 -0.91
N VAL A 273 2.25 14.11 0.31
CA VAL A 273 1.40 12.94 0.55
C VAL A 273 0.22 13.43 1.36
N HIS A 274 -1.00 13.11 0.91
CA HIS A 274 -2.21 13.51 1.60
C HIS A 274 -3.14 12.30 1.78
N ILE A 275 -3.61 12.11 3.02
CA ILE A 275 -4.41 10.95 3.41
C ILE A 275 -5.88 11.36 3.48
N VAL A 276 -6.67 10.85 2.53
CA VAL A 276 -8.11 11.09 2.46
C VAL A 276 -8.79 10.20 3.50
N SER A 277 -9.02 10.77 4.68
CA SER A 277 -9.66 10.08 5.79
C SER A 277 -10.87 10.87 6.31
N GLY A 278 -11.76 10.21 7.04
CA GLY A 278 -12.85 10.90 7.74
C GLY A 278 -12.30 11.88 8.78
N SER A 279 -13.17 12.72 9.35
CA SER A 279 -12.79 13.64 10.43
C SER A 279 -11.96 12.94 11.51
N GLU A 280 -10.93 13.61 12.04
CA GLU A 280 -10.04 13.08 13.09
C GLU A 280 -10.80 12.47 14.28
N ASP A 281 -12.01 12.96 14.51
CA ASP A 281 -12.89 12.51 15.58
C ASP A 281 -13.46 11.11 15.36
N GLY A 282 -13.41 10.53 14.15
CA GLY A 282 -14.01 9.23 13.81
C GLY A 282 -15.55 9.17 13.95
N GLU A 283 -16.16 10.22 14.50
CA GLU A 283 -17.59 10.34 14.80
C GLU A 283 -18.49 10.28 13.55
N ARG A 284 -17.93 10.57 12.38
CA ARG A 284 -18.67 10.47 11.11
C ARG A 284 -18.39 9.13 10.46
N GLY A 285 -19.17 8.12 10.86
CA GLY A 285 -19.31 6.92 10.04
C GLY A 285 -19.73 7.30 8.62
N GLY A 286 -19.06 6.75 7.61
CA GLY A 286 -19.33 7.05 6.21
C GLY A 286 -18.10 7.01 5.31
N ALA A 287 -18.30 7.33 4.03
CA ALA A 287 -17.22 7.42 3.07
C ALA A 287 -16.29 8.61 3.42
N PRO A 288 -14.95 8.43 3.34
CA PRO A 288 -14.01 9.52 3.60
C PRO A 288 -14.22 10.69 2.64
N ILE A 289 -13.84 11.88 3.09
CA ILE A 289 -14.10 13.13 2.38
C ILE A 289 -12.76 13.74 1.95
N LEU A 290 -12.57 13.92 0.65
CA LEU A 290 -11.50 14.72 0.08
C LEU A 290 -11.90 16.20 0.14
N CYS A 291 -11.27 16.98 1.01
CA CYS A 291 -11.45 18.42 1.08
C CYS A 291 -10.40 19.13 0.22
N ILE A 292 -10.84 19.83 -0.83
CA ILE A 292 -9.95 20.54 -1.77
C ILE A 292 -9.11 21.61 -1.06
N GLU A 293 -9.68 22.33 -0.09
CA GLU A 293 -8.96 23.28 0.74
C GLU A 293 -7.83 22.63 1.55
N ASP A 294 -8.07 21.45 2.14
CA ASP A 294 -7.05 20.75 2.94
C ASP A 294 -5.91 20.24 2.06
N VAL A 295 -6.22 19.74 0.87
CA VAL A 295 -5.20 19.33 -0.11
C VAL A 295 -4.39 20.54 -0.56
N THR A 296 -5.05 21.66 -0.86
CA THR A 296 -4.41 22.91 -1.24
C THR A 296 -3.48 23.40 -0.13
N LYS A 297 -3.92 23.34 1.13
CA LYS A 297 -3.11 23.66 2.29
C LYS A 297 -1.90 22.72 2.41
N THR A 298 -2.10 21.42 2.26
CA THR A 298 -1.02 20.40 2.29
C THR A 298 0.05 20.72 1.24
N CYS A 299 -0.37 21.06 0.02
CA CYS A 299 0.54 21.46 -1.06
C CYS A 299 1.29 22.76 -0.76
N LEU A 300 0.62 23.77 -0.21
CA LEU A 300 1.24 25.05 0.16
C LEU A 300 2.26 24.90 1.29
N GLU A 301 1.96 24.07 2.29
CA GLU A 301 2.87 23.76 3.39
C GLU A 301 4.09 22.99 2.88
N PHE A 302 3.88 22.03 1.99
CA PHE A 302 4.97 21.26 1.38
C PHE A 302 5.87 22.08 0.47
N SER A 303 5.30 23.05 -0.26
CA SER A 303 6.05 23.94 -1.15
C SER A 303 6.74 25.09 -0.42
N GLU A 304 6.61 25.21 0.91
CA GLU A 304 7.14 26.33 1.70
C GLU A 304 6.71 27.71 1.17
N GLY A 305 5.53 27.78 0.56
CA GLY A 305 5.00 28.99 -0.08
C GLY A 305 5.54 29.26 -1.49
N GLU A 306 6.28 28.35 -2.11
CA GLU A 306 6.57 28.41 -3.54
C GLU A 306 5.27 28.42 -4.37
N THR A 307 5.29 29.15 -5.48
CA THR A 307 4.11 29.33 -6.35
C THR A 307 3.74 28.09 -7.17
N GLU A 308 4.68 27.16 -7.35
CA GLU A 308 4.46 25.96 -8.14
C GLU A 308 3.77 24.89 -7.28
N TRP A 309 2.71 24.28 -7.83
CA TRP A 309 2.00 23.20 -7.17
C TRP A 309 2.89 21.94 -7.14
N PRO A 310 3.24 21.40 -5.97
CA PRO A 310 4.08 20.22 -5.89
C PRO A 310 3.33 18.97 -6.39
N PRO A 311 4.03 17.97 -6.94
CA PRO A 311 3.45 16.66 -7.18
C PRO A 311 2.85 16.11 -5.88
N ILE A 312 1.69 15.47 -5.97
CA ILE A 312 0.97 14.96 -4.80
C ILE A 312 0.52 13.51 -4.99
N LEU A 313 0.77 12.71 -3.95
CA LEU A 313 0.25 11.37 -3.76
C LEU A 313 -0.96 11.41 -2.82
N LEU A 314 -2.13 11.06 -3.32
CA LEU A 314 -3.36 10.91 -2.56
C LEU A 314 -3.54 9.44 -2.18
N LEU A 315 -3.73 9.16 -0.89
CA LEU A 315 -4.00 7.81 -0.39
C LEU A 315 -5.36 7.78 0.30
N VAL A 316 -6.21 6.83 -0.08
CA VAL A 316 -7.58 6.69 0.43
C VAL A 316 -7.71 5.33 1.13
N PRO A 317 -7.38 5.22 2.42
CA PRO A 317 -7.62 4.00 3.20
C PRO A 317 -9.13 3.78 3.40
N LEU A 318 -9.61 2.56 3.17
CA LEU A 318 -11.01 2.20 3.15
C LEU A 318 -11.26 0.86 3.86
N VAL A 319 -12.49 0.69 4.37
CA VAL A 319 -13.04 -0.59 4.80
C VAL A 319 -14.36 -0.82 4.06
N LEU A 320 -14.38 -1.71 3.08
CA LEU A 320 -15.48 -1.88 2.12
C LEU A 320 -16.39 -3.07 2.40
N GLY A 321 -16.39 -3.58 3.64
CA GLY A 321 -17.17 -4.73 4.07
C GLY A 321 -16.68 -5.27 5.42
N LEU A 322 -17.28 -6.38 5.87
CA LEU A 322 -16.92 -7.04 7.13
C LEU A 322 -15.87 -8.14 6.92
N ASP A 323 -16.20 -9.14 6.08
CA ASP A 323 -15.32 -10.28 5.81
C ASP A 323 -14.65 -10.22 4.42
N ARG A 324 -15.33 -9.57 3.48
CA ARG A 324 -14.93 -9.42 2.07
C ARG A 324 -15.45 -8.10 1.55
N VAL A 325 -14.87 -7.61 0.46
CA VAL A 325 -15.41 -6.42 -0.24
C VAL A 325 -16.87 -6.66 -0.63
N ASN A 326 -17.75 -5.74 -0.25
CA ASN A 326 -19.16 -5.80 -0.64
C ASN A 326 -19.26 -5.63 -2.17
N PRO A 327 -19.94 -6.53 -2.90
CA PRO A 327 -20.09 -6.46 -4.36
C PRO A 327 -20.58 -5.11 -4.89
N ARG A 328 -21.33 -4.34 -4.08
CA ARG A 328 -21.79 -2.98 -4.43
C ARG A 328 -20.64 -2.02 -4.79
N TYR A 329 -19.46 -2.19 -4.20
CA TYR A 329 -18.30 -1.33 -4.44
C TYR A 329 -17.46 -1.75 -5.64
N ILE A 330 -17.65 -2.95 -6.18
CA ILE A 330 -16.82 -3.52 -7.25
C ILE A 330 -16.83 -2.64 -8.52
N PRO A 331 -17.98 -2.16 -9.02
CA PRO A 331 -18.00 -1.25 -10.17
C PRO A 331 -17.20 0.03 -9.92
N SER A 332 -17.32 0.61 -8.73
CA SER A 332 -16.57 1.81 -8.35
C SER A 332 -15.07 1.54 -8.24
N LEU A 333 -14.66 0.39 -7.68
CA LEU A 333 -13.25 0.00 -7.62
C LEU A 333 -12.66 -0.16 -9.02
N ILE A 334 -13.36 -0.84 -9.93
CA ILE A 334 -12.93 -0.96 -11.35
C ILE A 334 -12.77 0.42 -11.97
N ALA A 335 -13.73 1.33 -11.75
CA ALA A 335 -13.70 2.67 -12.31
C ALA A 335 -12.48 3.48 -11.84
N THR A 336 -11.95 3.26 -10.63
CA THR A 336 -10.74 3.96 -10.17
C THR A 336 -9.51 3.66 -11.04
N PHE A 337 -9.39 2.45 -11.60
CA PHE A 337 -8.29 2.09 -12.50
C PHE A 337 -8.36 2.80 -13.87
N THR A 338 -9.49 3.42 -14.19
CA THR A 338 -9.67 4.20 -15.43
C THR A 338 -9.15 5.63 -15.31
N PHE A 339 -8.80 6.08 -14.10
CA PHE A 339 -8.31 7.43 -13.87
C PHE A 339 -6.85 7.51 -14.33
N PRO A 340 -6.45 8.52 -15.13
CA PRO A 340 -5.04 8.73 -15.49
C PRO A 340 -4.11 8.83 -14.27
N GLN A 341 -4.65 9.29 -13.14
CA GLN A 341 -3.96 9.45 -11.86
C GLN A 341 -3.82 8.14 -11.08
N SER A 342 -4.47 7.05 -11.49
CA SER A 342 -4.53 5.81 -10.72
C SER A 342 -3.15 5.22 -10.43
N LEU A 343 -2.88 4.98 -9.15
CA LEU A 343 -1.80 4.12 -8.66
C LEU A 343 -2.33 2.80 -8.10
N GLY A 344 -3.59 2.43 -8.37
CA GLY A 344 -4.10 1.11 -7.98
C GLY A 344 -4.41 0.99 -6.49
N ILE A 345 -4.30 -0.23 -5.95
CA ILE A 345 -4.81 -0.60 -4.63
C ILE A 345 -3.77 -1.35 -3.81
N LEU A 346 -3.51 -0.88 -2.60
CA LEU A 346 -2.90 -1.67 -1.53
C LEU A 346 -3.98 -2.50 -0.88
N GLY A 347 -3.92 -3.81 -1.02
CA GLY A 347 -4.94 -4.71 -0.50
C GLY A 347 -4.41 -6.13 -0.48
N GLY A 348 -5.26 -7.10 -0.80
CA GLY A 348 -4.86 -8.50 -0.85
C GLY A 348 -5.87 -9.35 -0.11
N LYS A 349 -5.44 -10.51 0.39
CA LYS A 349 -6.29 -11.36 1.22
C LYS A 349 -5.92 -11.21 2.69
N PRO A 350 -6.80 -11.61 3.63
CA PRO A 350 -6.46 -11.60 5.05
C PRO A 350 -5.09 -12.25 5.33
N GLY A 351 -4.17 -11.48 5.90
CA GLY A 351 -2.80 -11.91 6.21
C GLY A 351 -1.81 -11.99 5.03
N ALA A 352 -2.21 -11.59 3.81
CA ALA A 352 -1.37 -11.63 2.62
C ALA A 352 -1.63 -10.41 1.72
N SER A 353 -0.85 -9.35 1.95
CA SER A 353 -0.94 -8.10 1.18
C SER A 353 -0.37 -8.25 -0.23
N THR A 354 -1.04 -7.63 -1.20
CA THR A 354 -0.62 -7.52 -2.59
C THR A 354 -0.87 -6.10 -3.11
N TYR A 355 -0.23 -5.76 -4.22
CA TYR A 355 -0.43 -4.49 -4.90
C TYR A 355 -1.22 -4.71 -6.19
N ILE A 356 -2.50 -4.33 -6.19
CA ILE A 356 -3.37 -4.48 -7.37
C ILE A 356 -3.13 -3.29 -8.30
N VAL A 357 -2.67 -3.58 -9.51
CA VAL A 357 -2.19 -2.56 -10.47
C VAL A 357 -3.12 -2.38 -11.66
N GLY A 358 -3.99 -3.35 -11.92
CA GLY A 358 -4.91 -3.29 -13.05
C GLY A 358 -6.10 -4.21 -12.88
N VAL A 359 -7.03 -4.13 -13.82
CA VAL A 359 -8.26 -4.92 -13.84
C VAL A 359 -8.61 -5.37 -15.26
N GLN A 360 -9.24 -6.53 -15.35
CA GLN A 360 -10.01 -6.97 -16.50
C GLN A 360 -11.32 -7.53 -15.96
N GLU A 361 -12.45 -6.88 -16.30
CA GLU A 361 -13.74 -7.16 -15.66
C GLU A 361 -13.61 -7.05 -14.13
N ASP A 362 -13.98 -8.10 -13.38
CA ASP A 362 -13.90 -8.19 -11.92
C ASP A 362 -12.59 -8.82 -11.41
N LYS A 363 -11.60 -9.03 -12.28
CA LYS A 363 -10.30 -9.64 -11.96
C LYS A 363 -9.26 -8.54 -11.79
N GLY A 364 -8.70 -8.41 -10.60
CA GLY A 364 -7.57 -7.52 -10.31
C GLY A 364 -6.22 -8.18 -10.60
N PHE A 365 -5.44 -7.62 -11.51
CA PHE A 365 -4.04 -7.99 -11.73
C PHE A 365 -3.15 -7.39 -10.63
N TYR A 366 -2.21 -8.17 -10.10
CA TYR A 366 -1.42 -7.75 -8.95
C TYR A 366 0.06 -8.13 -9.01
N LEU A 367 0.86 -7.33 -8.32
CA LEU A 367 2.25 -7.63 -7.97
C LEU A 367 2.30 -8.27 -6.58
N ASP A 368 3.07 -9.36 -6.50
CA ASP A 368 3.09 -10.26 -5.34
C ASP A 368 4.41 -10.08 -4.57
N PRO A 369 4.40 -9.49 -3.36
CA PRO A 369 5.62 -9.22 -2.61
C PRO A 369 6.21 -10.46 -1.93
N HIS A 370 5.60 -11.64 -2.08
CA HIS A 370 5.91 -12.73 -1.18
C HIS A 370 7.04 -13.67 -1.61
N ASP A 371 7.66 -13.43 -2.76
CA ASP A 371 8.89 -14.14 -3.13
C ASP A 371 10.08 -13.63 -2.29
N VAL A 372 10.86 -14.56 -1.73
CA VAL A 372 12.01 -14.21 -0.87
C VAL A 372 13.29 -14.08 -1.70
N GLN A 373 13.84 -12.88 -1.75
CA GLN A 373 15.02 -12.52 -2.53
C GLN A 373 16.17 -12.04 -1.63
N GLN A 374 17.42 -12.13 -2.08
CA GLN A 374 18.55 -11.54 -1.36
C GLN A 374 18.53 -10.01 -1.50
N VAL A 375 18.99 -9.26 -0.50
CA VAL A 375 19.21 -7.80 -0.67
C VAL A 375 20.13 -7.53 -1.87
N VAL A 376 19.81 -6.48 -2.63
CA VAL A 376 20.61 -6.01 -3.77
C VAL A 376 20.91 -4.53 -3.54
N THR A 377 22.18 -4.14 -3.66
CA THR A 377 22.58 -2.73 -3.61
C THR A 377 22.53 -2.15 -5.01
N VAL A 378 21.55 -1.29 -5.27
CA VAL A 378 21.44 -0.51 -6.51
C VAL A 378 22.05 0.86 -6.28
N LYS A 379 22.92 1.30 -7.19
CA LYS A 379 23.50 2.64 -7.21
C LYS A 379 23.34 3.22 -8.61
N LYS A 380 22.94 4.48 -8.72
CA LYS A 380 22.74 5.12 -10.04
C LYS A 380 23.99 5.16 -10.92
N GLU A 381 25.18 5.16 -10.33
CA GLU A 381 26.44 5.15 -11.09
C GLU A 381 26.75 3.80 -11.74
N ASN A 382 26.08 2.72 -11.34
CA ASN A 382 26.33 1.37 -11.84
C ASN A 382 25.22 0.91 -12.80
N GLN A 383 25.31 1.32 -14.07
CA GLN A 383 24.30 1.01 -15.10
C GLN A 383 24.18 -0.49 -15.44
N ASP A 384 25.18 -1.29 -15.09
CA ASP A 384 25.23 -2.74 -15.32
C ASP A 384 24.63 -3.56 -14.17
N VAL A 385 24.06 -2.90 -13.15
CA VAL A 385 23.45 -3.60 -12.00
C VAL A 385 22.22 -4.41 -12.43
N ASP A 386 22.17 -5.68 -12.01
CA ASP A 386 21.02 -6.54 -12.27
C ASP A 386 19.80 -6.10 -11.45
N THR A 387 18.83 -5.51 -12.15
CA THR A 387 17.55 -5.08 -11.57
C THR A 387 16.41 -6.06 -11.83
N SER A 388 16.67 -7.26 -12.36
CA SER A 388 15.64 -8.26 -12.68
C SER A 388 14.77 -8.63 -11.48
N SER A 389 15.35 -8.64 -10.27
CA SER A 389 14.64 -8.90 -9.01
C SER A 389 13.56 -7.86 -8.66
N TYR A 390 13.58 -6.70 -9.31
CA TYR A 390 12.62 -5.60 -9.13
C TYR A 390 11.52 -5.56 -10.19
N HIS A 391 11.36 -6.63 -10.99
CA HIS A 391 10.32 -6.71 -12.02
C HIS A 391 9.63 -8.07 -12.05
N CYS A 392 8.40 -8.11 -12.58
CA CYS A 392 7.61 -9.33 -12.67
C CYS A 392 7.10 -9.59 -14.09
N ASN A 393 7.45 -10.75 -14.66
CA ASN A 393 6.89 -11.21 -15.93
C ASN A 393 5.67 -12.14 -15.74
N THR A 394 5.35 -12.51 -14.49
CA THR A 394 4.24 -13.42 -14.19
C THR A 394 2.97 -12.63 -13.91
N LEU A 395 2.05 -12.63 -14.87
CA LEU A 395 0.74 -12.00 -14.69
C LEU A 395 -0.15 -12.88 -13.80
N ARG A 396 -0.45 -12.38 -12.60
CA ARG A 396 -1.37 -13.01 -11.64
C ARG A 396 -2.61 -12.16 -11.48
N TYR A 397 -3.74 -12.80 -11.21
CA TYR A 397 -4.98 -12.11 -10.89
C TYR A 397 -5.74 -12.71 -9.71
N VAL A 398 -6.58 -11.87 -9.09
CA VAL A 398 -7.47 -12.22 -7.99
C VAL A 398 -8.86 -11.61 -8.26
N PRO A 399 -9.97 -12.32 -8.00
CA PRO A 399 -11.29 -11.69 -8.05
C PRO A 399 -11.39 -10.56 -7.03
N LEU A 400 -11.86 -9.37 -7.44
CA LEU A 400 -11.95 -8.19 -6.58
C LEU A 400 -12.86 -8.43 -5.37
N GLU A 401 -13.90 -9.25 -5.51
CA GLU A 401 -14.79 -9.67 -4.41
C GLU A 401 -14.09 -10.49 -3.31
N SER A 402 -12.92 -11.06 -3.61
CA SER A 402 -12.16 -11.89 -2.67
C SER A 402 -11.05 -11.12 -1.95
N LEU A 403 -10.94 -9.81 -2.22
CA LEU A 403 -10.07 -8.93 -1.47
C LEU A 403 -10.58 -8.78 -0.03
N ASP A 404 -9.63 -8.63 0.88
CA ASP A 404 -9.86 -8.14 2.22
C ASP A 404 -10.57 -6.76 2.14
N PRO A 405 -11.62 -6.52 2.94
CA PRO A 405 -12.34 -5.26 2.87
C PRO A 405 -11.48 -4.06 3.29
N SER A 406 -10.42 -4.26 4.09
CA SER A 406 -9.46 -3.23 4.44
C SER A 406 -8.41 -3.07 3.34
N LEU A 407 -8.51 -1.97 2.59
CA LEU A 407 -7.61 -1.64 1.47
C LEU A 407 -7.27 -0.15 1.45
N ALA A 408 -6.35 0.28 0.59
CA ALA A 408 -6.12 1.68 0.31
C ALA A 408 -5.96 1.94 -1.19
N LEU A 409 -6.64 2.96 -1.70
CA LEU A 409 -6.48 3.43 -3.08
C LEU A 409 -5.34 4.45 -3.15
N GLY A 410 -4.58 4.47 -4.24
CA GLY A 410 -3.58 5.49 -4.51
C GLY A 410 -3.87 6.28 -5.78
N PHE A 411 -3.63 7.59 -5.75
CA PHE A 411 -3.69 8.45 -6.92
C PHE A 411 -2.53 9.45 -6.93
N TYR A 412 -1.90 9.64 -8.08
CA TYR A 412 -0.81 10.60 -8.26
C TYR A 412 -1.23 11.71 -9.21
N CYS A 413 -1.08 12.96 -8.75
CA CYS A 413 -1.33 14.15 -9.54
C CYS A 413 -0.02 14.93 -9.64
N GLN A 414 0.51 15.10 -10.85
CA GLN A 414 1.79 15.77 -11.04
C GLN A 414 1.64 17.29 -10.91
N HIS A 415 0.53 17.82 -11.40
CA HIS A 415 0.23 19.25 -11.43
C HIS A 415 -1.15 19.55 -10.86
N LYS A 416 -1.43 20.84 -10.65
CA LYS A 416 -2.74 21.31 -10.19
C LYS A 416 -3.88 20.90 -11.14
N ASP A 417 -3.64 20.96 -12.45
CA ASP A 417 -4.62 20.57 -13.46
C ASP A 417 -4.96 19.07 -13.39
N ASP A 418 -3.97 18.21 -13.08
CA ASP A 418 -4.19 16.77 -12.88
C ASP A 418 -5.06 16.51 -11.64
N PHE A 419 -4.84 17.30 -10.58
CA PHE A 419 -5.63 17.23 -9.35
C PHE A 419 -7.07 17.71 -9.57
N ASP A 420 -7.27 18.75 -10.39
CA ASP A 420 -8.60 19.24 -10.75
C ASP A 420 -9.36 18.22 -11.61
N ASP A 421 -8.70 17.61 -12.60
CA ASP A 421 -9.27 16.49 -13.37
C ASP A 421 -9.60 15.30 -12.46
N PHE A 422 -8.72 14.96 -11.51
CA PHE A 422 -9.01 13.93 -10.49
C PHE A 422 -10.27 14.26 -9.68
N CYS A 423 -10.41 15.50 -9.19
CA CYS A 423 -11.57 15.93 -8.42
C CYS A 423 -12.87 15.84 -9.23
N ILE A 424 -12.84 16.20 -10.52
CA ILE A 424 -13.99 16.07 -11.42
C ILE A 424 -14.39 14.60 -11.58
N ARG A 425 -13.43 13.72 -11.83
CA ARG A 425 -13.67 12.26 -11.98
C ARG A 425 -14.16 11.63 -10.69
N ALA A 426 -13.56 11.98 -9.55
CA ALA A 426 -13.95 11.50 -8.23
C ALA A 426 -15.37 11.95 -7.84
N THR A 427 -15.73 13.21 -8.13
CA THR A 427 -17.09 13.73 -7.92
C THR A 427 -18.10 12.95 -8.75
N LYS A 428 -17.78 12.69 -10.03
CA LYS A 428 -18.61 11.86 -10.90
C LYS A 428 -18.74 10.42 -10.38
N LEU A 429 -17.63 9.80 -9.97
CA LEU A 429 -17.62 8.45 -9.41
C LEU A 429 -18.51 8.34 -8.15
N ALA A 430 -18.47 9.35 -7.29
CA ALA A 430 -19.35 9.42 -6.12
C ALA A 430 -20.83 9.56 -6.51
N GLY A 431 -21.15 10.37 -7.53
CA GLY A 431 -22.50 10.51 -8.07
C GLY A 431 -23.04 9.21 -8.68
N ASP A 432 -22.20 8.46 -9.39
CA ASP A 432 -22.56 7.20 -10.06
C ASP A 432 -22.65 6.00 -9.09
N SER A 433 -22.28 6.19 -7.81
CA SER A 433 -22.20 5.11 -6.80
C SER A 433 -23.54 4.63 -6.23
N ASN A 434 -24.66 5.22 -6.66
CA ASN A 434 -26.00 4.95 -6.16
C ASN A 434 -26.08 5.03 -4.61
N GLY A 435 -25.44 6.02 -3.99
CA GLY A 435 -25.48 6.23 -2.54
C GLY A 435 -24.47 5.41 -1.73
N ALA A 436 -23.54 4.71 -2.37
CA ALA A 436 -22.44 4.01 -1.70
C ALA A 436 -21.07 4.42 -2.28
N PRO A 437 -20.67 5.70 -2.14
CA PRO A 437 -19.42 6.19 -2.70
C PRO A 437 -18.21 5.57 -1.98
N LEU A 438 -17.11 5.34 -2.71
CA LEU A 438 -15.83 4.95 -2.11
C LEU A 438 -15.27 6.09 -1.24
N PHE A 439 -15.39 7.32 -1.74
CA PHE A 439 -15.05 8.57 -1.07
C PHE A 439 -15.83 9.70 -1.75
N THR A 440 -15.93 10.85 -1.11
CA THR A 440 -16.61 12.04 -1.66
C THR A 440 -15.65 13.22 -1.76
N VAL A 441 -16.01 14.23 -2.55
CA VAL A 441 -15.20 15.44 -2.74
C VAL A 441 -16.00 16.66 -2.27
N THR A 442 -15.36 17.54 -1.50
CA THR A 442 -15.92 18.84 -1.09
C THR A 442 -14.92 19.97 -1.34
N GLN A 443 -15.44 21.18 -1.54
CA GLN A 443 -14.58 22.38 -1.66
C GLN A 443 -13.98 22.79 -0.32
N SER A 444 -14.83 22.91 0.71
CA SER A 444 -14.46 23.38 2.05
C SER A 444 -15.20 22.61 3.14
N HIS A 445 -14.73 22.72 4.38
CA HIS A 445 -15.42 22.18 5.56
C HIS A 445 -16.64 22.99 5.99
N ARG A 446 -16.88 24.17 5.40
CA ARG A 446 -18.02 25.01 5.77
C ARG A 446 -19.30 24.41 5.18
N ARG A 447 -20.07 23.77 6.05
CA ARG A 447 -21.49 23.48 5.81
C ARG A 447 -22.17 24.78 5.37
N ASN A 448 -23.05 24.70 4.37
CA ASN A 448 -24.08 25.70 4.14
C ASN A 448 -25.03 25.76 5.36
N ASP A 449 -24.55 26.29 6.48
CA ASP A 449 -25.38 26.87 7.53
C ASP A 449 -25.73 28.30 7.09
N CYS A 450 -26.49 28.41 5.99
CA CYS A 450 -27.32 29.58 5.76
C CYS A 450 -28.75 29.10 5.89
N GLY A 451 -29.19 29.04 7.15
CA GLY A 451 -30.59 28.87 7.50
C GLY A 451 -31.41 29.97 6.83
N ILE A 452 -32.54 29.54 6.29
CA ILE A 452 -33.60 30.36 5.71
C ILE A 452 -33.89 31.54 6.64
N ALA A 453 -33.41 32.73 6.27
CA ALA A 453 -33.89 33.99 6.80
C ALA A 453 -35.09 34.41 5.96
N GLU A 454 -36.25 33.81 6.24
CA GLU A 454 -37.53 34.31 5.75
C GLU A 454 -37.75 35.72 6.30
N THR A 455 -37.54 36.70 5.45
CA THR A 455 -37.91 38.09 5.74
C THR A 455 -39.37 38.25 5.34
N SER A 456 -40.21 38.37 6.36
CA SER A 456 -41.66 38.61 6.26
C SER A 456 -42.00 39.90 5.51
N SER A 457 -42.75 39.81 4.42
CA SER A 457 -43.73 40.82 4.03
C SER A 457 -44.76 40.26 3.04
N SER A 458 -46.02 40.15 3.48
CA SER A 458 -47.29 40.26 2.72
C SER A 458 -47.39 39.46 1.41
N THR A 459 -48.33 38.53 1.20
CA THR A 459 -49.78 38.71 1.27
C THR A 459 -50.46 37.34 1.05
N GLU A 460 -51.58 37.14 1.73
CA GLU A 460 -52.61 36.09 1.67
C GLU A 460 -52.75 35.38 0.30
N THR A 461 -52.95 34.04 0.21
CA THR A 461 -54.28 33.40 0.32
C THR A 461 -54.13 31.86 0.37
N SER A 462 -54.96 31.24 1.21
CA SER A 462 -55.10 29.82 1.60
C SER A 462 -55.29 28.76 0.49
N THR A 463 -54.71 27.57 0.67
CA THR A 463 -55.34 26.27 0.30
C THR A 463 -54.76 25.14 1.16
N GLU A 464 -55.59 24.50 1.97
CA GLU A 464 -55.27 23.30 2.77
C GLU A 464 -55.38 22.04 1.91
N ILE A 465 -54.33 21.20 1.87
CA ILE A 465 -54.43 19.76 1.58
C ILE A 465 -53.44 19.03 2.49
N SER A 466 -53.97 18.23 3.42
CA SER A 466 -53.25 17.30 4.27
C SER A 466 -52.78 16.07 3.48
N GLY A 467 -51.48 15.77 3.50
CA GLY A 467 -50.90 14.51 3.09
C GLY A 467 -50.00 13.99 4.22
N GLU A 468 -50.35 12.83 4.76
CA GLU A 468 -49.51 12.07 5.71
C GLU A 468 -48.38 11.41 4.90
N GLU A 469 -47.14 11.77 5.20
CA GLU A 469 -45.95 11.06 4.69
C GLU A 469 -45.27 10.29 5.83
N HIS A 470 -44.90 9.07 5.47
CA HIS A 470 -44.38 7.98 6.27
C HIS A 470 -42.98 8.31 6.82
N GLU A 471 -42.75 8.11 8.12
CA GLU A 471 -41.41 8.10 8.72
C GLU A 471 -40.70 6.80 8.33
N ASP A 472 -39.52 6.92 7.69
CA ASP A 472 -38.59 5.82 7.45
C ASP A 472 -37.44 5.88 8.47
N ASP A 473 -37.46 4.90 9.37
CA ASP A 473 -36.51 4.67 10.45
C ASP A 473 -35.38 3.77 9.94
N TRP A 474 -34.21 4.35 9.63
CA TRP A 474 -33.00 3.60 9.28
C TRP A 474 -31.79 4.12 10.09
N GLN A 475 -31.71 3.71 11.35
CA GLN A 475 -30.47 3.64 12.13
C GLN A 475 -30.28 2.20 12.61
N LEU A 476 -29.03 1.72 12.60
CA LEU A 476 -28.52 0.42 13.04
C LEU A 476 -28.51 -0.69 11.98
N LEU A 477 -27.38 -0.80 11.26
CA LEU A 477 -26.70 -2.07 10.98
C LEU A 477 -25.21 -1.82 10.68
#